data_AF-A0A2J6X962-F1
#
_entry.id   AF-A0A2J6X962-F1
#
_cell.length_a   1.000
_cell.length_b   1.000
_cell.length_c   1.000
_cell.angle_alpha   90.00
_cell.angle_beta   90.00
_cell.angle_gamma   90.00
#
_symmetry.space_group_name_H-M   'P 1'
#
loop_
_entity.id
_entity.type
_entity.pdbx_description
1 polymer ?
#
loop_
_entity_poly.entity_id
_entity_poly.type
_entity_poly.pdbx_seq_one_letter_code
_entity_poly.pdbx_strand_id
1 'polypeptide(L)'
;MILNCPYFEKCDAPICPMDPSKERAVWYPDEEICRNREFGDLDLIISQKKIARLNRRHEVQGIFTYNMLNRPLIIRKGISGLSEDQDLDETAKSEKTWIQKHRGMSKELKNSLGERLKMNEGTKKEGFTNA
;
A
#
# COMPACT_ATOMS: atom_id res chain seq x y z
N MET A 1 -1.36 22.76 6.54
CA MET A 1 -0.05 23.39 6.28
C MET A 1 0.89 23.03 7.42
N ILE A 2 1.90 22.20 7.19
CA ILE A 2 2.93 21.90 8.21
C ILE A 2 4.30 22.19 7.60
N LEU A 3 4.87 23.33 7.98
CA LEU A 3 6.15 23.90 7.53
C LEU A 3 7.39 23.08 7.93
N ASN A 4 7.23 21.99 8.69
CA ASN A 4 8.35 21.19 9.23
C ASN A 4 8.68 19.94 8.42
N CYS A 5 8.08 19.74 7.23
CA CYS A 5 8.46 18.63 6.36
C CYS A 5 9.72 19.00 5.55
N PRO A 6 10.84 18.25 5.65
CA PRO A 6 12.06 18.55 4.90
C PRO A 6 11.92 18.35 3.38
N TYR A 7 10.80 17.77 2.94
CA TYR A 7 10.49 17.51 1.52
C TYR A 7 9.35 18.37 1.00
N PHE A 8 8.87 19.37 1.76
CA PHE A 8 7.66 20.14 1.41
C PHE A 8 7.68 20.69 -0.03
N GLU A 9 8.79 21.32 -0.45
CA GLU A 9 8.93 21.90 -1.79
C GLU A 9 9.36 20.89 -2.88
N LYS A 10 9.57 19.62 -2.51
CA LYS A 10 10.17 18.59 -3.38
C LYS A 10 9.37 17.29 -3.43
N CYS A 11 8.15 17.31 -2.90
CA CYS A 11 7.31 16.13 -2.75
C CYS A 11 5.99 16.37 -3.47
N ASP A 12 5.86 15.77 -4.65
CA ASP A 12 4.65 15.84 -5.48
C ASP A 12 3.70 14.66 -5.21
N ALA A 13 3.84 14.01 -4.06
CA ALA A 13 3.01 12.87 -3.68
C ALA A 13 1.55 13.33 -3.46
N PRO A 14 0.58 12.84 -4.25
CA PRO A 14 -0.82 13.29 -4.16
C PRO A 14 -1.46 13.01 -2.81
N ILE A 15 -1.09 11.88 -2.17
CA ILE A 15 -1.50 11.55 -0.82
C ILE A 15 -0.31 11.70 0.12
N CYS A 16 -0.26 12.83 0.83
CA CYS A 16 0.75 13.11 1.84
C CYS A 16 0.23 12.74 3.26
N PRO A 17 0.98 11.92 4.04
CA PRO A 17 0.60 11.58 5.42
C PRO A 17 0.40 12.79 6.35
N MET A 18 1.16 13.87 6.10
CA MET A 18 1.10 15.11 6.89
C MET A 18 -0.01 16.07 6.45
N ASP A 19 -0.69 15.79 5.33
CA ASP A 19 -1.77 16.63 4.84
C ASP A 19 -3.06 16.37 5.66
N PRO A 20 -3.66 17.40 6.27
CA PRO A 20 -4.97 17.29 6.91
C PRO A 20 -6.08 16.82 5.96
N SER A 21 -5.98 17.14 4.67
CA SER A 21 -7.01 16.85 3.66
C SER A 21 -6.75 15.57 2.85
N LYS A 22 -5.76 14.76 3.24
CA LYS A 22 -5.36 13.51 2.57
C LYS A 22 -6.50 12.52 2.30
N GLU A 23 -7.56 12.52 3.11
CA GLU A 23 -8.72 11.63 2.94
C GLU A 23 -9.53 11.92 1.67
N ARG A 24 -9.39 13.14 1.11
CA ARG A 24 -10.05 13.54 -0.16
C ARG A 24 -9.14 13.33 -1.37
N ALA A 25 -7.87 13.01 -1.16
CA ALA A 25 -6.92 12.81 -2.23
C ALA A 25 -7.01 11.39 -2.79
N VAL A 26 -6.73 11.28 -4.09
CA VAL A 26 -6.62 10.03 -4.83
C VAL A 26 -5.18 9.85 -5.31
N TRP A 27 -4.81 8.63 -5.61
CA TRP A 27 -3.48 8.26 -6.09
C TRP A 27 -3.58 7.22 -7.20
N TYR A 28 -2.81 7.43 -8.26
CA TYR A 28 -2.61 6.52 -9.38
C TYR A 28 -1.33 5.70 -9.21
N PRO A 29 -1.28 4.45 -9.68
CA PRO A 29 -0.13 3.55 -9.49
C PRO A 29 1.22 4.00 -10.07
N ASP A 30 1.24 5.00 -10.95
CA ASP A 30 2.40 5.61 -11.57
C ASP A 30 2.81 6.96 -10.96
N GLU A 31 2.01 7.50 -10.04
CA GLU A 31 2.30 8.76 -9.35
C GLU A 31 3.34 8.63 -8.24
N GLU A 32 3.91 9.77 -7.87
CA GLU A 32 4.89 9.89 -6.79
C GLU A 32 4.33 9.44 -5.44
N ILE A 33 5.23 8.89 -4.62
CA ILE A 33 4.94 8.39 -3.28
C ILE A 33 5.72 9.25 -2.29
N CYS A 34 5.12 9.59 -1.15
CA CYS A 34 5.79 10.39 -0.12
C CYS A 34 7.15 9.78 0.24
N ARG A 35 8.20 10.62 0.16
CA ARG A 35 9.60 10.24 0.36
C ARG A 35 10.07 10.37 1.81
N ASN A 36 9.26 10.98 2.68
CA ASN A 36 9.60 11.13 4.09
C ASN A 36 9.63 9.75 4.77
N ARG A 37 10.82 9.36 5.24
CA ARG A 37 11.10 8.05 5.83
C ARG A 37 10.41 7.84 7.17
N GLU A 38 10.08 8.91 7.89
CA GLU A 38 9.33 8.84 9.16
C GLU A 38 7.99 8.12 8.99
N PHE A 39 7.35 8.30 7.83
CA PHE A 39 6.08 7.66 7.49
C PHE A 39 6.26 6.37 6.68
N GLY A 40 7.49 5.88 6.54
CA GLY A 40 7.84 4.73 5.70
C GLY A 40 7.11 3.44 6.07
N ASP A 41 6.77 3.30 7.35
CA ASP A 41 6.11 2.13 7.93
C ASP A 41 4.57 2.24 7.96
N LEU A 42 3.99 3.34 7.46
CA LEU A 42 2.54 3.44 7.32
C LEU A 42 2.04 2.47 6.24
N ASP A 43 0.90 1.83 6.51
CA ASP A 43 0.25 0.93 5.55
C ASP A 43 0.00 1.63 4.20
N LEU A 44 -0.33 2.93 4.21
CA LEU A 44 -0.42 3.77 3.01
C LEU A 44 0.84 3.66 2.14
N ILE A 45 2.00 4.02 2.69
CA ILE A 45 3.28 4.10 1.95
C ILE A 45 3.74 2.70 1.52
N ILE A 46 3.57 1.71 2.39
CA ILE A 46 3.88 0.31 2.08
C ILE A 46 3.02 -0.19 0.92
N SER A 47 1.72 0.12 0.94
CA SER A 47 0.77 -0.30 -0.09
C SER A 47 1.06 0.36 -1.42
N GLN A 48 1.26 1.69 -1.45
CA GLN A 48 1.65 2.42 -2.66
C GLN A 48 2.93 1.84 -3.27
N LYS A 49 3.99 1.60 -2.47
CA LYS A 49 5.24 1.01 -2.96
C LYS A 49 5.04 -0.37 -3.58
N LYS A 50 4.20 -1.21 -2.98
CA LYS A 50 3.89 -2.56 -3.48
C LYS A 50 3.07 -2.49 -4.77
N ILE A 51 2.07 -1.62 -4.84
CA ILE A 51 1.25 -1.39 -6.03
C ILE A 51 2.11 -0.83 -7.18
N ALA A 52 2.93 0.19 -6.94
CA ALA A 52 3.82 0.76 -7.95
C ALA A 52 4.80 -0.29 -8.52
N ARG A 53 5.34 -1.17 -7.68
CA ARG A 53 6.18 -2.30 -8.13
C ARG A 53 5.40 -3.35 -8.94
N LEU A 54 4.12 -3.51 -8.67
CA LEU A 54 3.24 -4.40 -9.41
C LEU A 54 2.86 -3.77 -10.76
N ASN A 55 2.56 -2.47 -10.76
CA ASN A 55 2.19 -1.68 -11.94
C ASN A 55 3.23 -1.80 -13.06
N ARG A 56 4.53 -1.70 -12.70
CA ARG A 56 5.66 -1.89 -13.63
C ARG A 56 5.66 -3.21 -14.40
N ARG A 57 4.90 -4.21 -13.95
CA ARG A 57 4.87 -5.57 -14.54
C ARG A 57 3.50 -5.98 -15.08
N HIS A 58 2.43 -5.37 -14.57
CA HIS A 58 1.07 -5.86 -14.79
C HIS A 58 0.04 -4.75 -15.03
N GLU A 59 0.47 -3.49 -15.16
CA GLU A 59 -0.39 -2.37 -15.53
C GLU A 59 -1.64 -2.28 -14.62
N VAL A 60 -1.40 -1.81 -13.40
CA VAL A 60 -2.47 -1.66 -12.40
C VAL A 60 -3.27 -0.41 -12.77
N GLN A 61 -4.56 -0.59 -13.00
CA GLN A 61 -5.48 0.47 -13.44
C GLN A 61 -6.31 1.02 -12.27
N GLY A 62 -6.84 2.23 -12.45
CA GLY A 62 -7.78 2.89 -11.55
C GLY A 62 -7.16 3.65 -10.39
N ILE A 63 -8.02 4.37 -9.66
CA ILE A 63 -7.63 5.25 -8.56
C ILE A 63 -7.67 4.55 -7.20
N PHE A 64 -6.75 4.91 -6.34
CA PHE A 64 -6.72 4.46 -4.95
C PHE A 64 -6.86 5.64 -4.00
N THR A 65 -7.76 5.51 -3.03
CA THR A 65 -7.96 6.50 -1.99
C THR A 65 -7.08 6.21 -0.78
N TYR A 66 -6.93 7.20 0.10
CA TYR A 66 -6.25 7.02 1.38
C TYR A 66 -6.83 5.85 2.19
N ASN A 67 -8.15 5.72 2.27
CA ASN A 67 -8.81 4.67 3.08
C ASN A 67 -8.60 3.26 2.51
N MET A 68 -8.49 3.13 1.18
CA MET A 68 -8.16 1.86 0.53
C MET A 68 -6.75 1.39 0.90
N LEU A 69 -5.80 2.32 0.97
CA LEU A 69 -4.37 2.05 1.10
C LEU A 69 -3.88 2.02 2.55
N ASN A 70 -4.44 2.85 3.43
CA ASN A 70 -3.99 2.99 4.82
C ASN A 70 -4.64 1.96 5.76
N ARG A 71 -4.50 0.68 5.39
CA ARG A 71 -5.00 -0.47 6.14
C ARG A 71 -4.26 -1.74 5.74
N PRO A 72 -4.43 -2.84 6.47
CA PRO A 72 -3.99 -4.15 6.00
C PRO A 72 -4.62 -4.48 4.65
N LEU A 73 -3.77 -4.65 3.63
CA LEU A 73 -4.16 -4.96 2.26
C LEU A 73 -3.25 -6.06 1.68
N ILE A 74 -3.86 -7.04 1.00
CA ILE A 74 -3.11 -8.05 0.23
C ILE A 74 -2.98 -7.54 -1.20
N ILE A 75 -1.74 -7.26 -1.62
CA ILE A 75 -1.44 -6.76 -2.96
C ILE A 75 -0.91 -7.92 -3.79
N ARG A 76 -1.64 -8.28 -4.84
CA ARG A 76 -1.33 -9.39 -5.75
C ARG A 76 -1.75 -9.04 -7.18
N LYS A 77 -1.31 -9.82 -8.16
CA LYS A 77 -1.73 -9.66 -9.57
C LYS A 77 -3.25 -9.61 -9.67
N GLY A 78 -3.77 -8.65 -10.45
CA GLY A 78 -5.20 -8.43 -10.65
C GLY A 78 -5.87 -7.50 -9.64
N ILE A 79 -5.11 -6.88 -8.72
CA ILE A 79 -5.63 -5.73 -7.96
C ILE A 79 -5.82 -4.54 -8.91
N SER A 80 -6.90 -3.80 -8.73
CA SER A 80 -7.20 -2.55 -9.44
C SER A 80 -7.81 -1.55 -8.46
N GLY A 81 -7.74 -0.27 -8.80
CA GLY A 81 -8.40 0.81 -8.07
C GLY A 81 -9.89 0.90 -8.37
N LEU A 82 -10.50 2.01 -7.96
CA LEU A 82 -11.83 2.42 -8.41
C LEU A 82 -11.76 2.98 -9.84
N SER A 83 -12.90 3.01 -10.53
CA SER A 83 -13.02 3.63 -11.85
C SER A 83 -13.05 5.15 -11.71
N GLU A 84 -12.37 5.87 -12.59
CA GLU A 84 -12.36 7.35 -12.63
C GLU A 84 -13.71 7.94 -13.04
N ASP A 85 -14.47 7.22 -13.87
CA ASP A 85 -15.74 7.68 -14.44
C ASP A 85 -16.94 7.67 -13.46
N GLN A 86 -16.71 7.46 -12.17
CA GLN A 86 -17.78 7.37 -11.17
C GLN A 86 -18.06 8.72 -10.52
N ASP A 87 -19.34 9.06 -10.37
CA ASP A 87 -19.77 10.25 -9.62
C ASP A 87 -19.32 10.16 -8.15
N LEU A 88 -19.14 11.32 -7.51
CA LEU A 88 -18.62 11.44 -6.13
C LEU A 88 -19.47 10.66 -5.09
N ASP A 89 -20.79 10.64 -5.25
CA ASP A 89 -21.70 9.90 -4.35
C ASP A 89 -21.61 8.39 -4.53
N GLU A 90 -21.29 7.92 -5.72
CA GLU A 90 -21.02 6.50 -5.99
C GLU A 90 -19.64 6.09 -5.47
N THR A 91 -18.69 7.02 -5.51
CA THR A 91 -17.30 6.80 -5.08
C THR A 91 -17.21 6.30 -3.63
N ALA A 92 -17.99 6.89 -2.71
CA ALA A 92 -17.98 6.44 -1.31
C ALA A 92 -18.55 5.03 -1.10
N LYS A 93 -19.54 4.64 -1.91
CA LYS A 93 -20.10 3.27 -1.88
C LYS A 93 -19.13 2.29 -2.51
N SER A 94 -18.57 2.63 -3.66
CA SER A 94 -17.57 1.86 -4.38
C SER A 94 -16.32 1.63 -3.54
N GLU A 95 -15.83 2.65 -2.83
CA GLU A 95 -14.74 2.53 -1.85
C GLU A 95 -15.05 1.47 -0.79
N LYS A 96 -16.22 1.56 -0.15
CA LYS A 96 -16.64 0.60 0.87
C LYS A 96 -16.71 -0.82 0.32
N THR A 97 -17.33 -1.01 -0.84
CA THR A 97 -17.41 -2.31 -1.51
C THR A 97 -16.03 -2.84 -1.87
N TRP A 98 -15.13 -1.98 -2.34
CA TRP A 98 -13.76 -2.35 -2.67
C TRP A 98 -13.00 -2.82 -1.43
N ILE A 99 -13.08 -2.07 -0.32
CA ILE A 99 -12.44 -2.39 0.96
C ILE A 99 -12.91 -3.74 1.51
N GLN A 100 -14.21 -4.04 1.36
CA GLN A 100 -14.80 -5.31 1.79
C GLN A 100 -14.29 -6.50 0.97
N LYS A 101 -14.07 -6.31 -0.34
CA LYS A 101 -13.53 -7.34 -1.25
C LYS A 101 -12.02 -7.56 -1.06
N HIS A 102 -11.26 -6.50 -0.78
CA HIS A 102 -9.81 -6.53 -0.69
C HIS A 102 -9.33 -6.51 0.76
N ARG A 103 -9.56 -7.61 1.49
CA ARG A 103 -9.16 -7.70 2.90
C ARG A 103 -7.67 -7.98 3.07
N GLY A 104 -7.10 -7.42 4.13
CA GLY A 104 -5.77 -7.77 4.61
C GLY A 104 -5.77 -9.02 5.48
N MET A 105 -4.58 -9.54 5.74
CA MET A 105 -4.34 -10.45 6.86
C MET A 105 -4.16 -9.66 8.15
N SER A 106 -4.62 -10.21 9.29
CA SER A 106 -4.36 -9.63 10.61
C SER A 106 -2.85 -9.55 10.90
N LYS A 107 -2.45 -8.62 11.77
CA LYS A 107 -1.04 -8.45 12.15
C LYS A 107 -0.49 -9.72 12.83
N GLU A 108 -1.31 -10.37 13.65
CA GLU A 108 -1.00 -11.65 14.31
C GLU A 108 -0.78 -12.78 13.30
N LEU A 109 -1.65 -12.91 12.29
CA LEU A 109 -1.47 -13.92 11.24
C LEU A 109 -0.22 -13.64 10.40
N LYS A 110 0.06 -12.37 10.09
CA LYS A 110 1.30 -11.99 9.39
C LYS A 110 2.55 -12.34 10.21
N ASN A 111 2.54 -12.06 11.51
CA ASN A 111 3.68 -12.34 12.40
C ASN A 111 3.92 -13.84 12.52
N SER A 112 2.87 -14.63 12.76
CA SER A 112 2.99 -16.09 12.89
C SER A 112 3.46 -16.76 11.59
N LEU A 113 3.01 -16.29 10.42
CA LEU A 113 3.55 -16.75 9.14
C LEU A 113 5.03 -16.36 8.96
N GLY A 114 5.40 -15.14 9.35
CA GLY A 114 6.80 -14.68 9.31
C GLY A 114 7.72 -15.53 10.19
N GLU A 115 7.28 -15.89 11.40
CA GLU A 115 8.02 -16.78 12.30
C GLU A 115 8.18 -18.18 11.72
N ARG A 116 7.11 -18.77 11.16
CA ARG A 116 7.16 -20.09 10.51
C ARG A 116 8.14 -20.14 9.35
N LEU A 117 8.21 -19.09 8.53
CA LEU A 117 9.15 -19.02 7.42
C LEU A 117 10.61 -18.98 7.90
N LYS A 118 10.90 -18.22 8.98
CA LYS A 118 12.25 -18.18 9.58
C LYS A 118 12.69 -19.54 10.12
N MET A 119 11.78 -20.29 10.75
CA MET A 119 12.07 -21.65 11.24
C MET A 119 12.37 -22.63 10.09
N ASN A 120 11.68 -22.49 8.96
CA ASN A 120 11.92 -23.31 7.77
C ASN A 120 13.22 -22.94 7.01
N GLU A 121 13.73 -21.71 7.16
CA GLU A 121 15.03 -21.30 6.62
C GLU A 121 16.20 -21.82 7.46
N GLY A 122 16.04 -21.95 8.78
CA GLY A 122 17.04 -22.53 9.68
C GLY A 122 17.29 -24.02 9.41
N THR A 123 16.22 -24.78 9.15
CA THR A 123 16.31 -26.23 8.87
C THR A 123 16.95 -26.56 7.51
N LYS A 124 16.95 -25.63 6.54
CA LYS A 124 17.64 -25.83 5.25
C LYS A 124 19.16 -25.65 5.33
N LYS A 125 19.69 -24.97 6.35
CA LYS A 125 21.14 -24.74 6.49
C LYS A 125 21.89 -25.93 7.10
N GLU A 126 21.21 -26.85 7.76
CA GLU A 126 21.83 -28.03 8.39
C GLU A 126 21.89 -29.27 7.47
N GLY A 127 21.33 -29.18 6.26
CA GLY A 127 21.28 -30.29 5.29
C GLY A 127 22.40 -30.34 4.25
N PHE A 128 23.42 -29.48 4.34
CA PHE A 128 24.49 -29.37 3.33
C PHE A 128 25.90 -29.35 3.94
N THR A 129 26.19 -30.31 4.81
CA THR A 129 27.56 -30.74 5.10
C THR A 129 27.55 -32.25 5.21
N ASN A 130 27.82 -32.94 4.09
CA ASN A 130 28.42 -34.27 4.04
C ASN A 130 28.68 -34.64 2.58
N ALA A 131 29.91 -34.39 2.12
CA ALA A 131 30.70 -35.18 1.17
C ALA A 131 32.08 -34.54 1.03
#